data_AF-A0A2G5TUY2-F1
#
_entry.id   AF-A0A2G5TUY2-F1
#
_cell.length_a   1.000
_cell.length_b   1.000
_cell.length_c   1.000
_cell.angle_alpha   90.00
_cell.angle_beta   90.00
_cell.angle_gamma   90.00
#
_symmetry.space_group_name_H-M   'P 1'
#
loop_
_entity.id
_entity.type
_entity.pdbx_description
1 polymer ?
#
loop_
_entity_poly.entity_id
_entity_poly.type
_entity_poly.pdbx_seq_one_letter_code
_entity_poly.pdbx_strand_id
1 'polypeptide(L)'
;MDPPNYTAHFIFQSVYSTIGIFLYLMQLWFILSNAGKVYGTMYYYLRAVDIVVNLITIANGFIMMKLTRIAGHEGLLVSFYDMIDATFACRIFIMLSYLLAYYQYIIVFIISVNRVVVLFQWKSSGKPFQISMFVFGLASISVPIVLTWGHLNVPGYVTFNELTQRWDFIGEVTLKESFMFLNYFMTVFSVLSLVINSVLLKFICCAAQFNKKKQVEIHLIVFTFIEAFVQCAGVAISFARVFDEDQHLADYAFYLPYVSDALSMHQAVLLFCFSVNLRRQILGAILCRKKNLVIEPAHYQANRARFMKVTGFC
;
A
#
# COMPACT_ATOMS: atom_id res chain seq x y z
N MET A 1 -4.47 22.49 28.90
CA MET A 1 -4.29 22.39 27.44
C MET A 1 -5.67 22.38 26.84
N ASP A 2 -5.98 23.30 25.93
CA ASP A 2 -7.25 23.25 25.21
C ASP A 2 -7.32 21.94 24.41
N PRO A 3 -8.47 21.24 24.40
CA PRO A 3 -8.60 20.00 23.65
C PRO A 3 -8.29 20.25 22.16
N PRO A 4 -7.57 19.35 21.48
CA PRO A 4 -7.30 19.47 20.05
C PRO A 4 -8.61 19.70 19.28
N ASN A 5 -8.58 20.55 18.25
CA ASN A 5 -9.75 20.72 17.38
C ASN A 5 -9.89 19.49 16.46
N TYR A 6 -10.46 18.41 17.01
CA TYR A 6 -10.64 17.13 16.32
C TYR A 6 -11.45 17.27 15.03
N THR A 7 -12.41 18.20 14.99
CA THR A 7 -13.19 18.51 13.80
C THR A 7 -12.32 19.03 12.65
N ALA A 8 -11.44 20.00 12.92
CA ALA A 8 -10.54 20.53 11.90
C ALA A 8 -9.57 19.46 11.38
N HIS A 9 -9.00 18.65 12.27
CA HIS A 9 -8.13 17.54 11.89
C HIS A 9 -8.85 16.49 11.05
N PHE A 10 -10.07 16.11 11.43
CA PHE A 10 -10.87 15.17 10.64
C PHE A 10 -11.21 15.71 9.26
N ILE A 11 -11.59 17.00 9.14
CA ILE A 11 -11.87 17.62 7.84
C ILE A 11 -10.62 17.57 6.96
N PHE A 12 -9.47 17.98 7.51
CA PHE A 12 -8.20 17.91 6.80
C PHE A 12 -7.89 16.47 6.35
N GLN A 13 -8.04 15.51 7.27
CA GLN A 13 -7.86 14.08 7.00
C GLN A 13 -8.77 13.55 5.90
N SER A 14 -10.05 13.93 5.94
CA SER A 14 -11.04 13.51 4.95
C SER A 14 -10.75 14.09 3.57
N VAL A 15 -10.34 15.37 3.50
CA VAL A 15 -10.01 16.04 2.23
C VAL A 15 -8.81 15.37 1.57
N TYR A 16 -7.68 15.23 2.27
CA TYR A 16 -6.51 14.60 1.64
C TYR A 16 -6.76 13.11 1.37
N SER A 17 -7.54 12.43 2.22
CA SER A 17 -7.89 11.03 2.00
C SER A 17 -8.69 10.86 0.71
N THR A 18 -9.61 11.78 0.44
CA THR A 18 -10.41 11.81 -0.79
C THR A 18 -9.53 12.00 -2.02
N ILE A 19 -8.56 12.92 -1.95
CA ILE A 19 -7.60 13.15 -3.04
C ILE A 19 -6.78 11.88 -3.32
N GLY A 20 -6.27 11.23 -2.28
CA GLY A 20 -5.50 10.00 -2.43
C GLY A 20 -6.32 8.84 -3.00
N ILE A 21 -7.57 8.67 -2.54
CA ILE A 21 -8.51 7.68 -3.08
C ILE A 21 -8.78 7.95 -4.56
N PHE A 22 -9.04 9.20 -4.93
CA PHE A 22 -9.27 9.58 -6.33
C PHE A 22 -8.06 9.24 -7.21
N LEU A 23 -6.84 9.56 -6.74
CA LEU A 23 -5.61 9.20 -7.44
C LEU A 23 -5.48 7.69 -7.61
N TYR A 24 -5.74 6.90 -6.55
CA TYR A 24 -5.69 5.44 -6.64
C TYR A 24 -6.69 4.86 -7.63
N LEU A 25 -7.93 5.34 -7.61
CA LEU A 25 -8.97 4.89 -8.54
C LEU A 25 -8.60 5.21 -9.99
N MET A 26 -8.05 6.41 -10.25
CA MET A 26 -7.52 6.77 -11.56
C MET A 26 -6.38 5.85 -12.00
N GLN A 27 -5.40 5.62 -11.13
CA GLN A 27 -4.26 4.75 -11.42
C GLN A 27 -4.71 3.32 -11.74
N LEU A 28 -5.60 2.76 -10.91
CA LEU A 28 -6.18 1.44 -11.10
C LEU A 28 -6.94 1.36 -12.43
N TRP A 29 -7.78 2.36 -12.73
CA TRP A 29 -8.52 2.42 -13.98
C TRP A 29 -7.60 2.43 -15.20
N PHE A 30 -6.53 3.23 -15.18
CA PHE A 30 -5.58 3.27 -16.30
C PHE A 30 -4.80 1.97 -16.48
N ILE A 31 -4.36 1.36 -15.37
CA ILE A 31 -3.66 0.08 -15.37
C ILE A 31 -4.55 -1.00 -15.98
N LEU A 32 -5.80 -1.13 -15.51
CA LEU A 32 -6.73 -2.15 -15.97
C LEU A 32 -7.21 -1.89 -17.41
N SER A 33 -7.55 -0.64 -17.75
CA SER A 33 -8.06 -0.29 -19.08
C SER A 33 -7.00 -0.40 -20.19
N ASN A 34 -5.72 -0.36 -19.85
CA ASN A 34 -4.61 -0.54 -20.79
C ASN A 34 -3.73 -1.76 -20.46
N ALA A 35 -4.30 -2.75 -19.76
CA ALA A 35 -3.62 -3.99 -19.37
C ALA A 35 -3.14 -4.81 -20.58
N GLY A 36 -3.82 -4.72 -21.74
CA GLY A 36 -3.37 -5.35 -22.98
C GLY A 36 -2.25 -4.61 -23.73
N LYS A 37 -1.75 -3.49 -23.20
CA LYS A 37 -0.80 -2.58 -23.86
C LYS A 37 0.35 -2.23 -22.90
N VAL A 38 0.54 -0.95 -22.61
CA VAL A 38 1.68 -0.40 -21.86
C VAL A 38 1.74 -0.89 -20.41
N TYR A 39 0.59 -1.18 -19.79
CA TYR A 39 0.50 -1.64 -18.41
C TYR A 39 0.33 -3.15 -18.26
N GLY A 40 0.53 -3.93 -19.33
CA GLY A 40 0.44 -5.39 -19.29
C GLY A 40 1.64 -6.09 -18.66
N THR A 41 2.51 -5.36 -17.94
CA THR A 41 3.66 -5.98 -17.27
C THR A 41 3.26 -6.45 -15.88
N MET A 42 3.93 -7.51 -15.44
CA MET A 42 3.72 -8.11 -14.13
C MET A 42 3.83 -7.12 -12.96
N TYR A 43 4.69 -6.11 -13.12
CA TYR A 43 4.82 -5.01 -12.18
C TYR A 43 3.49 -4.26 -11.94
N TYR A 44 2.78 -3.90 -13.01
CA TYR A 44 1.55 -3.13 -12.89
C TYR A 44 0.39 -3.99 -12.35
N TYR A 45 0.39 -5.30 -12.58
CA TYR A 45 -0.58 -6.19 -11.95
C TYR A 45 -0.37 -6.32 -10.44
N LEU A 46 0.87 -6.49 -9.97
CA LEU A 46 1.16 -6.44 -8.53
C LEU A 46 0.77 -5.10 -7.92
N ARG A 47 1.00 -4.00 -8.66
CA ARG A 47 0.57 -2.66 -8.23
C ARG A 47 -0.95 -2.50 -8.19
N ALA A 48 -1.69 -3.09 -9.11
CA ALA A 48 -3.14 -3.06 -9.03
C ALA A 48 -3.64 -3.74 -7.75
N VAL A 49 -3.04 -4.87 -7.36
CA VAL A 49 -3.37 -5.56 -6.11
C VAL A 49 -3.01 -4.69 -4.89
N ASP A 50 -1.80 -4.15 -4.87
CA ASP A 50 -1.31 -3.22 -3.83
C ASP A 50 -2.25 -1.99 -3.66
N ILE A 51 -2.69 -1.38 -4.76
CA ILE A 51 -3.67 -0.28 -4.78
C ILE A 51 -4.99 -0.71 -4.12
N VAL A 52 -5.51 -1.88 -4.48
CA VAL A 52 -6.76 -2.38 -3.89
C VAL A 52 -6.61 -2.59 -2.38
N VAL A 53 -5.52 -3.21 -1.94
CA VAL A 53 -5.25 -3.39 -0.51
C VAL A 53 -5.16 -2.05 0.21
N ASN A 54 -4.45 -1.06 -0.34
CA ASN A 54 -4.36 0.26 0.29
C ASN A 54 -5.70 0.98 0.35
N LEU A 55 -6.55 0.85 -0.67
CA LEU A 55 -7.92 1.40 -0.61
C LEU A 55 -8.72 0.77 0.52
N ILE A 56 -8.59 -0.54 0.74
CA ILE A 56 -9.22 -1.23 1.87
C ILE A 56 -8.60 -0.74 3.19
N THR A 57 -7.28 -0.55 3.28
CA THR A 57 -6.61 0.00 4.47
C THR A 57 -7.11 1.39 4.81
N ILE A 58 -7.26 2.26 3.80
CA ILE A 58 -7.79 3.63 4.00
C ILE A 58 -9.23 3.58 4.49
N ALA A 59 -10.07 2.71 3.91
CA ALA A 59 -11.46 2.56 4.35
C ALA A 59 -11.57 2.03 5.79
N ASN A 60 -10.78 1.00 6.11
CA ASN A 60 -10.72 0.42 7.45
C ASN A 60 -10.20 1.43 8.49
N GLY A 61 -9.10 2.13 8.18
CA GLY A 61 -8.54 3.18 9.03
C GLY A 61 -9.47 4.39 9.19
N PHE A 62 -10.29 4.69 8.18
CA PHE A 62 -11.31 5.74 8.31
C PHE A 62 -12.33 5.38 9.39
N ILE A 63 -12.85 4.14 9.38
CA ILE A 63 -13.85 3.68 10.36
C ILE A 63 -13.23 3.54 11.76
N MET A 64 -12.05 2.93 11.86
CA MET A 64 -11.46 2.58 13.17
C MET A 64 -10.65 3.69 13.82
N MET A 65 -10.16 4.68 13.07
CA MET A 65 -9.23 5.69 13.60
C MET A 65 -9.68 7.14 13.41
N LYS A 66 -10.40 7.46 12.33
CA LYS A 66 -10.79 8.85 11.99
C LYS A 66 -12.19 9.16 12.48
N LEU A 67 -13.17 8.32 12.10
CA LEU A 67 -14.57 8.53 12.40
C LEU A 67 -14.86 8.43 13.91
N THR A 68 -14.09 7.61 14.63
CA THR A 68 -14.20 7.41 16.09
C THR A 68 -13.98 8.69 16.90
N ARG A 69 -13.25 9.67 16.35
CA ARG A 69 -12.96 10.95 17.01
C ARG A 69 -14.08 11.97 16.89
N ILE A 70 -14.83 11.94 15.79
CA ILE A 70 -15.97 12.85 15.58
C ILE A 70 -17.24 12.28 16.19
N ALA A 71 -17.37 10.95 16.22
CA ALA A 71 -18.55 10.32 16.80
C ALA A 71 -18.78 10.76 18.25
N GLY A 72 -17.71 10.98 19.03
CA GLY A 72 -17.81 11.43 20.42
C GLY A 72 -18.68 10.50 21.27
N HIS A 73 -19.02 10.92 22.50
CA HIS A 73 -19.93 10.14 23.35
C HIS A 73 -21.41 10.44 23.08
N GLU A 74 -21.73 11.61 22.50
CA GLU A 74 -23.11 12.09 22.30
C GLU A 74 -23.46 12.39 20.82
N GLY A 75 -22.61 12.00 19.86
CA GLY A 75 -22.81 12.29 18.45
C GLY A 75 -23.75 11.32 17.73
N LEU A 76 -24.22 11.71 16.54
CA LEU A 76 -25.13 10.90 15.70
C LEU A 76 -24.55 9.52 15.33
N LEU A 77 -23.21 9.42 15.29
CA LEU A 77 -22.48 8.21 14.92
C LEU A 77 -22.26 7.24 16.09
N VAL A 78 -22.66 7.59 17.32
CA VAL A 78 -22.57 6.68 18.48
C VAL A 78 -23.37 5.40 18.22
N SER A 79 -24.59 5.54 17.69
CA SER A 79 -25.45 4.40 17.32
C SER A 79 -24.80 3.40 16.36
N PHE A 80 -23.90 3.85 15.48
CA PHE A 80 -23.15 2.97 14.59
C PHE A 80 -22.12 2.13 15.35
N TYR A 81 -21.42 2.72 16.32
CA TYR A 81 -20.43 2.02 17.13
C TYR A 81 -21.08 1.07 18.14
N ASP A 82 -22.21 1.47 18.75
CA ASP A 82 -23.02 0.59 19.61
C ASP A 82 -23.57 -0.61 18.83
N MET A 83 -24.01 -0.41 17.58
CA MET A 83 -24.50 -1.50 16.72
C MET A 83 -23.40 -2.50 16.37
N ILE A 84 -22.14 -2.06 16.28
CA ILE A 84 -21.01 -2.91 15.92
C ILE A 84 -20.40 -3.58 17.15
N ASP A 85 -20.59 -3.03 18.35
CA ASP A 85 -20.04 -3.58 19.58
C ASP A 85 -20.40 -5.05 19.79
N ALA A 86 -19.44 -5.83 20.27
CA ALA A 86 -19.52 -7.27 20.48
C ALA A 86 -19.98 -8.12 19.27
N THR A 87 -20.05 -7.55 18.06
CA THR A 87 -20.49 -8.27 16.85
C THR A 87 -19.33 -8.90 16.08
N PHE A 88 -19.67 -9.80 15.14
CA PHE A 88 -18.73 -10.33 14.17
C PHE A 88 -18.09 -9.23 13.29
N ALA A 89 -18.82 -8.13 13.01
CA ALA A 89 -18.29 -7.02 12.24
C ALA A 89 -17.13 -6.31 12.95
N CYS A 90 -17.21 -6.14 14.27
CA CYS A 90 -16.11 -5.60 15.09
C CYS A 90 -14.84 -6.44 14.91
N ARG A 91 -14.97 -7.76 15.02
CA ARG A 91 -13.87 -8.72 14.85
C ARG A 91 -13.25 -8.67 13.46
N ILE A 92 -14.07 -8.50 12.42
CA ILE A 92 -13.59 -8.28 11.06
C ILE A 92 -12.73 -7.01 10.97
N PHE A 93 -13.19 -5.88 11.50
CA PHE A 93 -12.43 -4.62 11.47
C PHE A 93 -11.07 -4.75 12.18
N ILE A 94 -11.06 -5.39 13.35
CA ILE A 94 -9.82 -5.67 14.10
C ILE A 94 -8.90 -6.57 13.26
N MET A 95 -9.38 -7.73 12.81
CA MET A 95 -8.60 -8.68 11.98
C MET A 95 -8.03 -8.00 10.74
N LEU A 96 -8.86 -7.22 10.04
CA LEU A 96 -8.51 -6.55 8.80
C LEU A 96 -7.36 -5.56 9.00
N SER A 97 -7.30 -4.87 10.14
CA SER A 97 -6.19 -3.96 10.48
C SER A 97 -4.84 -4.68 10.48
N TYR A 98 -4.76 -5.85 11.10
CA TYR A 98 -3.54 -6.66 11.15
C TYR A 98 -3.27 -7.34 9.81
N LEU A 99 -4.31 -7.88 9.16
CA LEU A 99 -4.21 -8.59 7.88
C LEU A 99 -3.57 -7.70 6.81
N LEU A 100 -4.09 -6.48 6.68
CA LEU A 100 -3.63 -5.52 5.68
C LEU A 100 -2.21 -5.05 5.98
N ALA A 101 -1.87 -4.86 7.27
CA ALA A 101 -0.50 -4.54 7.67
C ALA A 101 0.47 -5.64 7.24
N TYR A 102 0.19 -6.91 7.50
CA TYR A 102 1.03 -8.00 7.00
C TYR A 102 1.18 -7.96 5.47
N TYR A 103 0.06 -7.85 4.76
CA TYR A 103 0.07 -7.94 3.30
C TYR A 103 0.82 -6.78 2.63
N GLN A 104 0.71 -5.56 3.15
CA GLN A 104 1.42 -4.37 2.64
C GLN A 104 2.95 -4.58 2.64
N TYR A 105 3.50 -5.25 3.64
CA TYR A 105 4.95 -5.53 3.69
C TYR A 105 5.36 -6.67 2.74
N ILE A 106 4.51 -7.70 2.62
CA ILE A 106 4.75 -8.80 1.69
C ILE A 106 4.74 -8.32 0.24
N ILE A 107 3.74 -7.53 -0.16
CA ILE A 107 3.57 -7.13 -1.56
C ILE A 107 4.73 -6.24 -2.03
N VAL A 108 5.24 -5.34 -1.19
CA VAL A 108 6.42 -4.52 -1.51
C VAL A 108 7.67 -5.37 -1.68
N PHE A 109 7.85 -6.40 -0.85
CA PHE A 109 8.93 -7.37 -1.04
C PHE A 109 8.80 -8.12 -2.38
N ILE A 110 7.61 -8.62 -2.71
CA ILE A 110 7.37 -9.32 -3.98
C ILE A 110 7.62 -8.40 -5.18
N ILE A 111 7.20 -7.14 -5.10
CA ILE A 111 7.48 -6.11 -6.11
C ILE A 111 8.99 -5.91 -6.26
N SER A 112 9.72 -5.85 -5.14
CA SER A 112 11.19 -5.71 -5.13
C SER A 112 11.89 -6.90 -5.78
N VAL A 113 11.47 -8.14 -5.48
CA VAL A 113 11.98 -9.36 -6.13
C VAL A 113 11.66 -9.36 -7.63
N ASN A 114 10.45 -8.97 -8.01
CA ASN A 114 10.07 -8.84 -9.42
C ASN A 114 10.98 -7.85 -10.17
N ARG A 115 11.48 -6.79 -9.52
CA ARG A 115 12.47 -5.88 -10.14
C ARG A 115 13.80 -6.56 -10.39
N VAL A 116 14.29 -7.40 -9.47
CA VAL A 116 15.52 -8.18 -9.66
C VAL A 116 15.40 -9.04 -10.93
N VAL A 117 14.31 -9.80 -11.03
CA VAL A 117 14.11 -10.73 -12.15
C VAL A 117 14.07 -9.99 -13.49
N VAL A 118 13.34 -8.88 -13.56
CA VAL A 118 13.21 -8.08 -14.79
C VAL A 118 14.53 -7.43 -15.18
N LEU A 119 15.28 -6.90 -14.21
CA LEU A 119 16.55 -6.21 -14.46
C LEU A 119 17.65 -7.17 -14.95
N PHE A 120 17.77 -8.33 -14.32
CA PHE A 120 18.80 -9.31 -14.66
C PHE A 120 18.43 -10.20 -15.85
N GLN A 121 17.23 -10.01 -16.42
CA GLN A 121 16.72 -10.76 -17.57
C GLN A 121 17.07 -12.24 -17.46
N TRP A 122 16.85 -12.86 -16.29
CA TRP A 122 17.15 -14.28 -16.11
C TRP A 122 16.54 -15.02 -17.30
N LYS A 123 17.35 -15.72 -18.10
CA LYS A 123 16.97 -16.23 -19.44
C LYS A 123 15.69 -17.09 -19.44
N SER A 124 15.22 -17.53 -18.26
CA SER A 124 13.98 -18.28 -18.00
C SER A 124 12.76 -17.39 -17.62
N SER A 125 12.91 -16.06 -17.56
CA SER A 125 11.86 -15.08 -17.17
C SER A 125 10.81 -14.83 -18.26
N GLY A 126 10.43 -15.88 -18.99
CA GLY A 126 9.30 -15.87 -19.91
C GLY A 126 7.96 -15.66 -19.18
N LYS A 127 6.87 -15.62 -19.95
CA LYS A 127 5.50 -15.41 -19.44
C LYS A 127 5.13 -16.34 -18.25
N PRO A 128 5.47 -17.64 -18.24
CA PRO A 128 5.24 -18.52 -17.08
C PRO A 128 5.80 -18.03 -15.74
N PHE A 129 7.03 -17.49 -15.71
CA PHE A 129 7.62 -17.00 -14.46
C PHE A 129 6.87 -15.77 -13.93
N GLN A 130 6.47 -14.88 -14.84
CA GLN A 130 5.69 -13.70 -14.50
C GLN A 130 4.31 -14.06 -13.93
N ILE A 131 3.64 -15.06 -14.51
CA ILE A 131 2.36 -15.58 -14.00
C ILE A 131 2.56 -16.23 -12.62
N SER A 132 3.63 -17.02 -12.44
CA SER A 132 3.95 -17.64 -11.16
C SER A 132 4.16 -16.60 -10.05
N MET A 133 4.87 -15.51 -10.33
CA MET A 133 5.02 -14.38 -9.38
C MET A 133 3.69 -13.73 -9.03
N PHE A 134 2.71 -13.72 -9.94
CA PHE A 134 1.40 -13.12 -9.70
C PHE A 134 0.56 -14.01 -8.80
N VAL A 135 0.52 -15.30 -9.14
CA VAL A 135 -0.12 -16.31 -8.31
C VAL A 135 0.52 -16.34 -6.93
N PHE A 136 1.84 -16.20 -6.82
CA PHE A 136 2.53 -16.09 -5.54
C PHE A 136 2.13 -14.82 -4.77
N GLY A 137 2.02 -13.67 -5.44
CA GLY A 137 1.55 -12.42 -4.83
C GLY A 137 0.10 -12.48 -4.35
N LEU A 138 -0.77 -13.22 -5.04
CA LEU A 138 -2.13 -13.47 -4.57
C LEU A 138 -2.15 -14.50 -3.43
N ALA A 139 -1.45 -15.61 -3.59
CA ALA A 139 -1.38 -16.69 -2.60
C ALA A 139 -0.74 -16.22 -1.30
N SER A 140 0.13 -15.21 -1.35
CA SER A 140 0.77 -14.67 -0.14
C SER A 140 -0.20 -14.01 0.83
N ILE A 141 -1.45 -13.72 0.43
CA ILE A 141 -2.50 -13.27 1.36
C ILE A 141 -2.96 -14.39 2.31
N SER A 142 -2.78 -15.66 1.94
CA SER A 142 -3.17 -16.78 2.79
C SER A 142 -2.40 -16.81 4.12
N VAL A 143 -1.12 -16.41 4.10
CA VAL A 143 -0.27 -16.38 5.30
C VAL A 143 -0.82 -15.37 6.33
N PRO A 144 -1.02 -14.08 5.99
CA PRO A 144 -1.73 -13.13 6.84
C PRO A 144 -3.09 -13.62 7.35
N ILE A 145 -3.89 -14.30 6.51
CA ILE A 145 -5.22 -14.80 6.92
C ILE A 145 -5.06 -15.81 8.05
N VAL A 146 -4.16 -16.78 7.91
CA VAL A 146 -3.90 -17.78 8.96
C VAL A 146 -3.39 -17.11 10.24
N LEU A 147 -2.48 -16.14 10.11
CA LEU A 147 -1.90 -15.44 11.25
C LEU A 147 -2.90 -14.57 12.02
N THR A 148 -3.88 -14.01 11.32
CA THR A 148 -4.89 -13.11 11.90
C THR A 148 -6.19 -13.80 12.26
N TRP A 149 -6.34 -15.08 11.89
CA TRP A 149 -7.54 -15.89 12.14
C TRP A 149 -7.98 -15.90 13.61
N GLY A 150 -7.01 -15.84 14.54
CA GLY A 150 -7.29 -15.78 15.97
C GLY A 150 -8.23 -14.63 16.36
N HIS A 151 -8.12 -13.46 15.70
CA HIS A 151 -8.95 -12.29 15.99
C HIS A 151 -10.44 -12.48 15.65
N LEU A 152 -10.80 -13.45 14.80
CA LEU A 152 -12.21 -13.77 14.52
C LEU A 152 -12.83 -14.66 15.60
N ASN A 153 -12.02 -15.50 16.24
CA ASN A 153 -12.48 -16.49 17.23
C ASN A 153 -12.56 -15.91 18.65
N VAL A 154 -11.89 -14.79 18.88
CA VAL A 154 -11.87 -14.10 20.16
C VAL A 154 -12.89 -12.95 20.13
N PRO A 155 -13.61 -12.70 21.24
CA PRO A 155 -14.45 -11.51 21.38
C PRO A 155 -13.71 -10.20 21.10
N GLY A 156 -14.42 -9.26 20.49
CA GLY A 156 -13.94 -7.91 20.22
C GLY A 156 -15.03 -6.92 20.56
N TYR A 157 -14.65 -5.81 21.15
CA TYR A 157 -15.53 -4.80 21.74
C TYR A 157 -15.17 -3.42 21.19
N VAL A 158 -16.17 -2.54 21.18
CA VAL A 158 -16.02 -1.14 20.82
C VAL A 158 -16.34 -0.32 22.06
N THR A 159 -15.31 0.24 22.69
CA THR A 159 -15.46 0.95 23.96
C THR A 159 -15.05 2.41 23.81
N PHE A 160 -15.82 3.32 24.40
CA PHE A 160 -15.43 4.72 24.45
C PHE A 160 -14.32 4.94 25.47
N ASN A 161 -13.23 5.56 25.05
CA ASN A 161 -12.08 5.87 25.89
C ASN A 161 -12.10 7.35 26.27
N GLU A 162 -12.36 7.63 27.55
CA GLU A 162 -12.46 8.99 28.07
C GLU A 162 -11.14 9.77 28.01
N LEU A 163 -9.98 9.10 28.09
CA LEU A 163 -8.67 9.76 28.02
C LEU A 163 -8.37 10.27 26.61
N THR A 164 -8.80 9.53 25.59
CA THR A 164 -8.52 9.86 24.19
C THR A 164 -9.73 10.43 23.45
N GLN A 165 -10.87 10.54 24.14
CA GLN A 165 -12.15 11.07 23.66
C GLN A 165 -12.58 10.46 22.32
N ARG A 166 -12.43 9.14 22.20
CA ARG A 166 -12.73 8.39 20.97
C ARG A 166 -13.20 6.98 21.29
N TRP A 167 -13.86 6.38 20.32
CA TRP A 167 -14.15 4.94 20.32
C TRP A 167 -12.89 4.13 19.97
N ASP A 168 -12.57 3.15 20.79
CA ASP A 168 -11.48 2.21 20.58
C ASP A 168 -12.02 0.81 20.28
N PHE A 169 -11.44 0.16 19.28
CA PHE A 169 -11.71 -1.25 18.96
C PHE A 169 -10.72 -2.11 19.73
N ILE A 170 -11.22 -2.90 20.68
CA ILE A 170 -10.41 -3.68 21.60
C ILE A 170 -10.74 -5.16 21.40
N GLY A 171 -9.73 -6.00 21.19
CA GLY A 171 -9.86 -7.46 21.25
C GLY A 171 -9.31 -8.00 22.57
N GLU A 172 -9.68 -9.22 22.97
CA GLU A 172 -9.06 -9.84 24.16
C GLU A 172 -7.58 -10.19 23.94
N VAL A 173 -7.15 -10.33 22.68
CA VAL A 173 -5.72 -10.46 22.36
C VAL A 173 -5.05 -9.12 22.63
N THR A 174 -4.04 -9.11 23.50
CA THR A 174 -3.37 -7.87 23.89
C THR A 174 -2.67 -7.21 22.69
N LEU A 175 -2.50 -5.89 22.76
CA LEU A 175 -1.78 -5.13 21.72
C LEU A 175 -0.36 -5.69 21.56
N LYS A 176 0.36 -5.90 22.67
CA LYS A 176 1.68 -6.53 22.67
C LYS A 176 1.71 -7.90 21.99
N GLU A 177 0.80 -8.82 22.31
CA GLU A 177 0.75 -10.14 21.67
C GLU A 177 0.50 -10.05 20.16
N SER A 178 -0.45 -9.20 19.77
CA SER A 178 -0.81 -9.00 18.36
C SER A 178 0.35 -8.38 17.56
N PHE A 179 1.06 -7.41 18.16
CA PHE A 179 2.12 -6.69 17.49
C PHE A 179 3.50 -7.34 17.60
N MET A 180 3.78 -8.22 18.58
CA MET A 180 5.10 -8.85 18.68
C MET A 180 5.42 -9.64 17.41
N PHE A 181 4.56 -10.60 17.03
CA PHE A 181 4.79 -11.39 15.82
C PHE A 181 4.71 -10.54 14.54
N LEU A 182 3.75 -9.61 14.46
CA LEU A 182 3.61 -8.68 13.34
C LEU A 182 4.87 -7.82 13.15
N ASN A 183 5.43 -7.26 14.22
CA ASN A 183 6.61 -6.40 14.15
C ASN A 183 7.84 -7.17 13.67
N TYR A 184 8.08 -8.40 14.15
CA TYR A 184 9.16 -9.24 13.64
C TYR A 184 8.96 -9.55 12.15
N PHE A 185 7.74 -9.91 11.76
CA PHE A 185 7.41 -10.18 10.36
C PHE A 185 7.66 -8.96 9.47
N MET A 186 7.10 -7.80 9.83
CA MET A 186 7.28 -6.55 9.08
C MET A 186 8.75 -6.15 9.00
N THR A 187 9.54 -6.37 10.05
CA THR A 187 10.99 -6.11 10.09
C THR A 187 11.74 -6.96 9.06
N VAL A 188 11.46 -8.27 9.01
CA VAL A 188 12.12 -9.16 8.05
C VAL A 188 11.84 -8.71 6.61
N PHE A 189 10.59 -8.47 6.27
CA PHE A 189 10.22 -8.10 4.90
C PHE A 189 10.68 -6.68 4.52
N SER A 190 10.67 -5.72 5.44
CA SER A 190 11.16 -4.36 5.18
C SER A 190 12.67 -4.34 4.98
N VAL A 191 13.44 -5.03 5.82
CA VAL A 191 14.90 -5.14 5.69
C VAL A 191 15.28 -5.85 4.39
N LEU A 192 14.64 -6.97 4.07
CA LEU A 192 14.88 -7.69 2.81
C LEU A 192 14.58 -6.80 1.59
N SER A 193 13.45 -6.09 1.61
CA SER A 193 13.08 -5.16 0.54
C SER A 193 14.09 -4.02 0.41
N LEU A 194 14.54 -3.45 1.52
CA LEU A 194 15.52 -2.37 1.52
C LEU A 194 16.88 -2.83 0.97
N VAL A 195 17.36 -4.00 1.40
CA VAL A 195 18.62 -4.60 0.90
C VAL A 195 18.53 -4.85 -0.60
N ILE A 196 17.46 -5.49 -1.08
CA ILE A 196 17.26 -5.77 -2.50
C ILE A 196 17.27 -4.47 -3.31
N ASN A 197 16.47 -3.48 -2.91
CA ASN A 197 16.38 -2.22 -3.63
C ASN A 197 17.68 -1.41 -3.58
N SER A 198 18.43 -1.48 -2.47
CA SER A 198 19.75 -0.84 -2.35
C SER A 198 20.76 -1.43 -3.35
N VAL A 199 20.80 -2.76 -3.47
CA VAL A 199 21.66 -3.46 -4.42
C VAL A 199 21.27 -3.12 -5.85
N LEU A 200 19.97 -3.13 -6.17
CA LEU A 200 19.46 -2.77 -7.50
C LEU A 200 19.78 -1.33 -7.87
N LEU A 201 19.61 -0.39 -6.93
CA LEU A 201 19.92 1.03 -7.12
C LEU A 201 21.40 1.23 -7.42
N LYS A 202 22.29 0.60 -6.63
CA LYS A 202 23.74 0.66 -6.86
C LYS A 202 24.10 0.11 -8.24
N PHE A 203 23.57 -1.07 -8.59
CA PHE A 203 23.85 -1.70 -9.88
C PHE A 203 23.38 -0.85 -11.06
N ILE A 204 22.16 -0.30 -10.99
CA ILE A 204 21.63 0.48 -12.11
C ILE A 204 22.29 1.85 -12.21
N CYS A 205 22.68 2.49 -11.11
CA CYS A 205 23.44 3.74 -11.15
C CYS A 205 24.79 3.55 -11.86
N CYS A 206 25.49 2.44 -11.60
CA CYS A 206 26.72 2.10 -12.33
C CYS A 206 26.45 1.77 -13.81
N ALA A 207 25.35 1.07 -14.13
CA ALA A 207 25.08 0.62 -15.49
C ALA A 207 24.35 1.64 -16.38
N ALA A 208 23.61 2.58 -15.81
CA ALA A 208 22.81 3.58 -16.53
C ALA A 208 23.65 4.71 -17.13
N GLN A 209 24.88 4.91 -16.65
CA GLN A 209 25.87 5.79 -17.29
C GLN A 209 26.08 5.43 -18.77
N PHE A 210 25.77 4.20 -19.18
CA PHE A 210 26.07 3.68 -20.51
C PHE A 210 24.83 3.41 -21.40
N ASN A 211 23.59 3.52 -20.92
CA ASN A 211 22.43 3.09 -21.73
C ASN A 211 21.10 3.79 -21.41
N LYS A 212 20.57 4.59 -22.36
CA LYS A 212 19.30 5.33 -22.24
C LYS A 212 18.08 4.44 -21.95
N LYS A 213 18.07 3.17 -22.41
CA LYS A 213 16.98 2.22 -22.13
C LYS A 213 16.85 1.87 -20.63
N LYS A 214 17.92 2.01 -19.84
CA LYS A 214 17.91 1.75 -18.39
C LYS A 214 17.36 2.91 -17.56
N GLN A 215 17.19 4.11 -18.12
CA GLN A 215 16.71 5.28 -17.36
C GLN A 215 15.26 5.16 -16.89
N VAL A 216 14.37 4.49 -17.64
CA VAL A 216 12.97 4.27 -17.22
C VAL A 216 12.91 3.34 -16.00
N GLU A 217 13.80 2.34 -15.94
CA GLU A 217 13.88 1.42 -14.80
C GLU A 217 14.43 2.10 -13.54
N ILE A 218 15.27 3.14 -13.68
CA ILE A 218 15.78 3.91 -12.53
C ILE A 218 14.62 4.55 -11.75
N HIS A 219 13.67 5.19 -12.43
CA HIS A 219 12.53 5.81 -11.75
C HIS A 219 11.69 4.79 -10.96
N LEU A 220 11.54 3.57 -11.49
CA LEU A 220 10.81 2.49 -10.82
C LEU A 220 11.59 1.91 -9.63
N ILE A 221 12.91 1.79 -9.73
CA ILE A 221 13.79 1.30 -8.64
C ILE A 221 13.90 2.34 -7.52
N VAL A 222 14.03 3.62 -7.87
CA VAL A 222 14.02 4.73 -6.89
C VAL A 222 12.69 4.74 -6.14
N PHE A 223 11.59 4.53 -6.85
CA PHE A 223 10.27 4.43 -6.24
C PHE A 223 10.17 3.26 -5.25
N THR A 224 10.53 2.03 -5.63
CA THR A 224 10.49 0.87 -4.72
C THR A 224 11.48 0.99 -3.56
N PHE A 225 12.60 1.70 -3.76
CA PHE A 225 13.53 2.04 -2.67
C PHE A 225 12.90 2.99 -1.64
N ILE A 226 12.23 4.05 -2.09
CA ILE A 226 11.53 4.99 -1.18
C ILE A 226 10.45 4.25 -0.38
N GLU A 227 9.67 3.37 -1.01
CA GLU A 227 8.66 2.59 -0.29
C GLU A 227 9.25 1.67 0.76
N ALA A 228 10.34 0.96 0.43
CA ALA A 228 11.03 0.12 1.42
C ALA A 228 11.54 0.97 2.61
N PHE A 229 12.00 2.19 2.36
CA PHE A 229 12.39 3.12 3.42
C PHE A 229 11.19 3.56 4.29
N VAL A 230 10.07 3.91 3.66
CA VAL A 230 8.83 4.28 4.36
C VAL A 230 8.31 3.11 5.21
N GLN A 231 8.44 1.87 4.73
CA GLN A 231 8.11 0.66 5.50
C GLN A 231 9.00 0.48 6.72
N CYS A 232 10.32 0.72 6.61
CA CYS A 232 11.21 0.71 7.78
C CYS A 232 10.79 1.74 8.83
N ALA A 233 10.38 2.94 8.40
CA ALA A 233 9.84 3.95 9.32
C ALA A 233 8.53 3.49 9.97
N GLY A 234 7.64 2.83 9.23
CA GLY A 234 6.42 2.23 9.76
C GLY A 234 6.69 1.17 10.85
N VAL A 235 7.68 0.31 10.63
CA VAL A 235 8.13 -0.67 11.63
C VAL A 235 8.67 0.00 12.88
N ALA A 236 9.49 1.04 12.74
CA ALA A 236 10.04 1.77 13.88
C ALA A 236 8.93 2.40 14.74
N ILE A 237 7.93 3.02 14.11
CA ILE A 237 6.77 3.59 14.82
C ILE A 237 5.95 2.47 15.50
N SER A 238 5.79 1.33 14.85
CA SER A 238 5.07 0.18 15.40
C SER A 238 5.76 -0.39 16.64
N PHE A 239 7.09 -0.47 16.66
CA PHE A 239 7.84 -0.85 17.86
C PHE A 239 7.73 0.20 18.97
N ALA A 240 7.88 1.49 18.64
CA ALA A 240 7.72 2.57 19.63
C ALA A 240 6.37 2.46 20.35
N ARG A 241 5.29 2.26 19.59
CA ARG A 241 3.95 2.09 20.13
C ARG A 241 3.83 0.90 21.10
N VAL A 242 4.49 -0.22 20.83
CA VAL A 242 4.41 -1.43 21.68
C VAL A 242 5.23 -1.27 22.97
N PHE A 243 6.37 -0.58 22.91
CA PHE A 243 7.25 -0.41 24.07
C PHE A 243 6.85 0.75 24.98
N ASP A 244 6.00 1.65 24.49
CA ASP A 244 5.58 2.90 25.16
C ASP A 244 4.07 2.90 25.49
N GLU A 245 3.52 1.69 25.72
CA GLU A 245 2.08 1.37 25.76
C GLU A 245 1.23 2.33 26.64
N ASP A 246 1.80 2.84 27.74
CA ASP A 246 1.05 3.60 28.76
C ASP A 246 1.42 5.10 28.86
N GLN A 247 2.64 5.53 28.53
CA GLN A 247 3.07 6.91 28.82
C GLN A 247 2.54 7.94 27.82
N HIS A 248 2.39 7.54 26.55
CA HIS A 248 2.02 8.46 25.46
C HIS A 248 0.81 7.97 24.65
N LEU A 249 -0.10 7.21 25.28
CA LEU A 249 -1.26 6.63 24.62
C LEU A 249 -2.11 7.68 23.89
N ALA A 250 -2.31 8.86 24.49
CA ALA A 250 -3.05 9.96 23.88
C ALA A 250 -2.36 10.53 22.64
N ASP A 251 -1.03 10.63 22.65
CA ASP A 251 -0.24 11.11 21.52
C ASP A 251 -0.26 10.10 20.36
N TYR A 252 -0.03 8.81 20.65
CA TYR A 252 -0.16 7.77 19.64
C TYR A 252 -1.57 7.73 19.06
N ALA A 253 -2.58 7.80 19.93
CA ALA A 253 -3.98 7.85 19.53
C ALA A 253 -4.26 9.01 18.57
N PHE A 254 -3.60 10.17 18.76
CA PHE A 254 -3.72 11.36 17.91
C PHE A 254 -2.98 11.24 16.57
N TYR A 255 -1.78 10.65 16.54
CA TYR A 255 -0.97 10.55 15.31
C TYR A 255 -1.25 9.31 14.46
N LEU A 256 -1.84 8.25 15.02
CA LEU A 256 -2.04 6.96 14.33
C LEU A 256 -2.70 7.05 12.93
N PRO A 257 -3.78 7.82 12.72
CA PRO A 257 -4.40 7.91 11.40
C PRO A 257 -3.49 8.59 10.38
N TYR A 258 -2.67 9.57 10.80
CA TYR A 258 -1.70 10.21 9.91
C TYR A 258 -0.60 9.25 9.50
N VAL A 259 -0.11 8.42 10.43
CA VAL A 259 0.90 7.39 10.14
C VAL A 259 0.32 6.32 9.20
N SER A 260 -0.90 5.86 9.47
CA SER A 260 -1.60 4.89 8.62
C SER A 260 -1.84 5.44 7.21
N ASP A 261 -2.24 6.71 7.10
CA ASP A 261 -2.40 7.37 5.80
C ASP A 261 -1.06 7.60 5.09
N ALA A 262 -0.01 8.00 5.81
CA ALA A 262 1.31 8.12 5.20
C ALA A 262 1.76 6.78 4.61
N LEU A 263 1.60 5.68 5.35
CA LEU A 263 1.93 4.32 4.89
C LEU A 263 1.05 3.83 3.74
N SER A 264 -0.23 4.20 3.69
CA SER A 264 -1.14 3.73 2.64
C SER A 264 -1.27 4.66 1.44
N MET A 265 -0.99 5.96 1.56
CA MET A 265 -1.20 6.96 0.51
C MET A 265 0.09 7.39 -0.21
N HIS A 266 1.26 7.24 0.42
CA HIS A 266 2.52 7.64 -0.22
C HIS A 266 2.72 6.95 -1.57
N GLN A 267 2.28 5.69 -1.71
CA GLN A 267 2.45 4.93 -2.95
C GLN A 267 1.65 5.52 -4.11
N ALA A 268 0.41 6.00 -3.88
CA ALA A 268 -0.37 6.73 -4.89
C ALA A 268 0.40 7.96 -5.39
N VAL A 269 0.90 8.77 -4.47
CA VAL A 269 1.60 10.01 -4.79
C VAL A 269 2.91 9.72 -5.53
N LEU A 270 3.68 8.76 -5.04
CA LEU A 270 4.94 8.37 -5.66
C LEU A 270 4.72 7.76 -7.05
N LEU A 271 3.73 6.87 -7.24
CA LEU A 271 3.45 6.30 -8.55
C LEU A 271 3.05 7.40 -9.55
N PHE A 272 2.26 8.38 -9.13
CA PHE A 272 1.94 9.55 -9.93
C PHE A 272 3.17 10.41 -10.24
N CYS A 273 4.06 10.64 -9.28
CA CYS A 273 5.26 11.46 -9.46
C CYS A 273 6.32 10.81 -10.38
N PHE A 274 6.54 9.50 -10.22
CA PHE A 274 7.63 8.77 -10.90
C PHE A 274 7.19 8.12 -12.22
N SER A 275 5.91 7.79 -12.41
CA SER A 275 5.43 7.24 -13.68
C SER A 275 4.99 8.35 -14.64
N VAL A 276 5.92 8.84 -15.45
CA VAL A 276 5.66 9.90 -16.46
C VAL A 276 4.48 9.55 -17.37
N ASN A 277 4.38 8.28 -17.78
CA ASN A 277 3.30 7.81 -18.65
C ASN A 277 1.95 7.86 -17.94
N LEU A 278 1.87 7.37 -16.69
CA LEU A 278 0.64 7.37 -15.91
C LEU A 278 0.21 8.80 -15.57
N ARG A 279 1.17 9.65 -15.15
CA ARG A 279 0.93 11.07 -14.87
C ARG A 279 0.34 11.81 -16.06
N ARG A 280 0.91 11.62 -17.26
CA ARG A 280 0.40 12.26 -18.48
C ARG A 280 -1.00 11.79 -18.84
N GLN A 281 -1.30 10.50 -18.66
CA GLN A 281 -2.63 9.96 -18.92
C GLN A 281 -3.66 10.51 -17.93
N ILE A 282 -3.33 10.55 -16.63
CA ILE A 282 -4.20 11.10 -15.59
C ILE A 282 -4.43 12.60 -15.82
N LEU A 283 -3.37 13.39 -16.00
CA LEU A 283 -3.49 14.82 -16.27
C LEU A 283 -4.23 15.10 -17.59
N GLY A 284 -4.01 14.28 -18.62
CA GLY A 284 -4.71 14.38 -19.89
C GLY A 284 -6.21 14.12 -19.77
N ALA A 285 -6.61 13.14 -18.95
CA ALA A 285 -8.01 12.85 -18.65
C ALA A 285 -8.67 13.95 -17.82
N ILE A 286 -8.00 14.43 -16.76
CA ILE A 286 -8.52 15.52 -15.91
C ILE A 286 -8.70 16.81 -16.73
N LEU A 287 -7.72 17.15 -17.57
CA LEU A 287 -7.75 18.36 -18.39
C LEU A 287 -8.56 18.21 -19.69
N CYS A 288 -9.25 17.09 -19.92
CA CYS A 288 -10.00 16.78 -21.13
C CYS A 288 -9.22 17.05 -22.44
N ARG A 289 -7.88 16.90 -22.42
CA ARG A 289 -7.05 17.13 -23.62
C ARG A 289 -7.12 15.91 -24.53
N LYS A 290 -7.49 16.14 -25.81
CA LYS A 290 -7.57 15.09 -26.84
C LYS A 290 -6.27 14.29 -26.91
N LYS A 291 -6.39 12.95 -26.87
CA LYS A 291 -5.30 11.96 -26.84
C LYS A 291 -4.19 12.33 -27.83
N ASN A 292 -2.99 12.59 -27.33
CA ASN A 292 -1.77 12.49 -28.13
C ASN A 292 -0.63 11.93 -27.28
N LEU A 293 -0.04 10.85 -27.82
CA LEU A 293 1.21 10.19 -27.42
C LEU A 293 1.21 9.43 -26.09
N VAL A 294 0.69 8.20 -26.16
CA VAL A 294 1.35 7.08 -25.46
C VAL A 294 2.76 6.97 -26.04
N ILE A 295 3.78 7.42 -25.30
CA ILE A 295 5.17 7.11 -25.65
C ILE A 295 5.36 5.64 -25.29
N GLU A 296 5.23 4.76 -26.29
CA GLU A 296 5.69 3.39 -26.17
C GLU A 296 7.16 3.44 -25.72
N PRO A 297 7.52 2.86 -24.57
CA PRO A 297 8.92 2.81 -24.18
C PRO A 297 9.70 2.04 -25.26
N ALA A 298 10.93 2.47 -25.58
CA ALA A 298 11.71 1.94 -26.71
C ALA A 298 11.94 0.41 -26.72
N HIS A 299 11.68 -0.28 -25.61
CA HIS A 299 11.66 -1.75 -25.56
C HIS A 299 10.41 -2.37 -26.22
N TYR A 300 9.27 -1.67 -26.19
CA TYR A 300 8.03 -2.07 -26.86
C TYR A 300 8.12 -1.93 -28.38
N GLN A 301 8.73 -0.85 -28.88
CA GLN A 301 8.99 -0.70 -30.32
C GLN A 301 9.93 -1.81 -30.85
N ALA A 302 10.94 -2.20 -30.07
CA ALA A 302 11.86 -3.27 -30.44
C ALA A 302 11.19 -4.66 -30.44
N ASN A 303 10.32 -4.94 -29.46
CA ASN A 303 9.56 -6.20 -29.42
C ASN A 303 8.46 -6.25 -30.50
N ARG A 304 7.78 -5.13 -30.78
CA ARG A 304 6.80 -5.03 -31.86
C ARG A 304 7.43 -5.17 -33.24
N ALA A 305 8.62 -4.60 -33.46
CA ALA A 305 9.41 -4.81 -34.68
C ALA A 305 9.89 -6.26 -34.84
N ARG A 306 10.17 -6.97 -33.74
CA ARG A 306 10.45 -8.42 -33.78
C ARG A 306 9.21 -9.25 -34.07
N PHE A 307 8.06 -8.94 -33.47
CA PHE A 307 6.81 -9.66 -33.73
C PHE A 307 6.28 -9.43 -35.16
N MET A 308 6.44 -8.23 -35.73
CA MET A 308 6.10 -7.96 -37.14
C MET A 308 7.06 -8.64 -38.13
N LYS A 309 8.33 -8.88 -37.74
CA LYS A 309 9.25 -9.71 -38.55
C LYS A 309 8.94 -11.20 -38.50
N VAL A 310 8.32 -11.70 -37.44
CA VAL A 310 7.94 -13.12 -37.28
C VAL A 310 6.61 -13.44 -37.98
N THR A 311 5.79 -12.43 -38.28
CA THR A 311 4.49 -12.60 -38.98
C THR A 311 4.55 -12.24 -40.47
N GLY A 312 5.72 -11.86 -40.99
CA GLY A 312 5.96 -11.61 -42.42
C GLY A 312 6.42 -12.85 -43.19
N PHE A 313 5.83 -14.02 -42.90
CA PHE A 313 5.91 -15.22 -43.72
C PHE A 313 4.50 -15.79 -43.89
N CYS A 314 3.78 -15.20 -44.84
CA CYS A 314 2.85 -15.83 -45.77
C CYS A 314 2.64 -14.83 -46.91
#